data_AF-G7M8F7-F1
#
_entry.id   AF-G7M8F7-F1
#
_cell.length_a   1.000
_cell.length_b   1.000
_cell.length_c   1.000
_cell.angle_alpha   90.00
_cell.angle_beta   90.00
_cell.angle_gamma   90.00
#
_symmetry.space_group_name_H-M   'P 1'
#
loop_
_entity.id
_entity.type
_entity.pdbx_description
1 polymer ?
#
loop_
_entity_poly.entity_id
_entity_poly.type
_entity_poly.pdbx_seq_one_letter_code
_entity_poly.pdbx_strand_id
1 'polypeptide(L)'
;MEFNNATVNLTGNDELDLELLQIEISATYIDIFSSILSLIASQQAQELILQRAMESKQNQNQNKEQDQQQNKHKKHHKRRNSNHKKQQNQSNEQNQSNGRNQNDVQHPTPSEIATFASCLGVFTILIYVRISFIRLIEIYNNIQSGTTNFTLLPNVLGTVGLSYSAIGNILKTIGAIKRVDEEGEIIIF
;
A
#
# COMPACT_ATOMS: atom_id res chain seq x y z
N MET A 1 -0.47 -5.18 12.63
CA MET A 1 0.56 -5.20 13.68
C MET A 1 0.34 -6.49 14.45
N GLU A 2 0.98 -7.57 14.03
CA GLU A 2 1.01 -8.79 14.85
C GLU A 2 1.95 -8.48 16.01
N PHE A 3 1.41 -8.41 17.23
CA PHE A 3 2.25 -8.35 18.41
C PHE A 3 2.93 -9.72 18.54
N ASN A 4 4.17 -9.82 18.06
CA ASN A 4 5.06 -10.86 18.53
C ASN A 4 5.24 -10.62 20.03
N ASN A 5 4.41 -11.27 20.85
CA ASN A 5 4.67 -11.36 22.27
C ASN A 5 6.11 -11.81 22.42
N ALA A 6 6.92 -11.04 23.14
CA ALA A 6 8.27 -11.41 23.54
C ALA A 6 8.17 -12.65 24.44
N THR A 7 7.93 -13.78 23.80
CA THR A 7 7.98 -15.10 24.40
C THR A 7 9.44 -15.46 24.25
N VAL A 8 10.14 -15.62 25.37
CA VAL A 8 11.55 -15.97 25.35
C VAL A 8 11.65 -17.39 24.78
N ASN A 9 11.86 -17.49 23.47
CA ASN A 9 12.07 -18.76 22.77
C ASN A 9 13.53 -19.15 22.95
N LEU A 10 13.83 -19.72 24.11
CA LEU A 10 15.17 -20.14 24.48
C LEU A 10 15.53 -21.47 23.80
N THR A 11 16.76 -21.54 23.32
CA THR A 11 17.36 -22.78 22.82
C THR A 11 18.16 -23.51 23.91
N GLY A 12 18.50 -22.80 24.99
CA GLY A 12 19.43 -23.27 26.02
C GLY A 12 20.90 -22.99 25.68
N ASN A 13 21.15 -22.31 24.55
CA ASN A 13 22.44 -21.78 24.15
C ASN A 13 22.38 -20.25 24.26
N ASP A 14 22.82 -19.72 25.41
CA ASP A 14 22.69 -18.30 25.73
C ASP A 14 23.41 -17.37 24.74
N GLU A 15 24.54 -17.80 24.18
CA GLU A 15 25.30 -17.04 23.19
C GLU A 15 24.51 -16.90 21.88
N LEU A 16 23.98 -18.03 21.37
CA LEU A 16 23.13 -18.03 20.19
C LEU A 16 21.83 -17.26 20.44
N ASP A 17 21.19 -17.46 21.59
CA ASP A 17 19.93 -16.80 21.92
C ASP A 17 20.11 -15.26 21.96
N LEU A 18 21.24 -14.77 22.48
CA LEU A 18 21.57 -13.34 22.48
C LEU A 18 21.84 -12.80 21.08
N GLU A 19 22.59 -13.53 20.24
CA GLU A 19 22.84 -13.16 18.84
C GLU A 19 21.52 -13.04 18.07
N LEU A 20 20.66 -14.06 18.16
CA LEU A 20 19.38 -14.08 17.47
C LEU A 20 18.45 -12.96 17.96
N LEU A 21 18.46 -12.66 19.27
CA LEU A 21 17.68 -11.56 19.83
C LEU A 21 18.12 -10.19 19.27
N GLN A 22 19.42 -9.96 19.08
CA GLN A 22 19.91 -8.72 18.46
C GLN A 22 19.44 -8.58 17.01
N ILE A 23 19.41 -9.69 16.26
CA ILE A 23 18.87 -9.70 14.90
C ILE A 23 17.36 -9.44 14.91
N GLU A 24 16.60 -10.04 15.84
CA GLU A 24 15.15 -9.77 15.99
C GLU A 24 14.86 -8.31 16.30
N ILE A 25 15.64 -7.69 17.20
CA ILE A 25 15.52 -6.25 17.53
C ILE A 25 15.77 -5.40 16.27
N SER A 26 16.81 -5.73 15.51
CA SER A 26 17.15 -5.01 14.27
C SER A 26 16.05 -5.16 13.22
N ALA A 27 15.52 -6.37 13.03
CA ALA A 27 14.40 -6.62 12.13
C ALA A 27 13.13 -5.88 12.58
N THR A 28 12.90 -5.76 13.89
CA THR A 28 11.76 -5.02 14.45
C THR A 28 11.82 -3.55 14.10
N TYR A 29 12.99 -2.92 14.12
CA TYR A 29 13.12 -1.52 13.67
C TYR A 29 12.76 -1.34 12.20
N ILE A 30 13.17 -2.27 11.33
CA ILE A 30 12.82 -2.23 9.90
C ILE A 30 11.31 -2.43 9.73
N ASP A 31 10.69 -3.31 10.53
CA ASP A 31 9.26 -3.60 10.46
C ASP A 31 8.40 -2.40 10.93
N ILE A 32 8.84 -1.72 11.99
CA ILE A 32 8.26 -0.46 12.43
C ILE A 32 8.35 0.59 11.33
N PHE A 33 9.52 0.73 10.70
CA PHE A 33 9.72 1.67 9.60
C PHE A 33 8.82 1.35 8.39
N SER A 34 8.71 0.08 8.01
CA SER A 34 7.77 -0.39 6.98
C SER A 34 6.32 -0.04 7.33
N SER A 35 5.93 -0.22 8.59
CA SER A 35 4.59 0.11 9.06
C SER A 35 4.30 1.63 8.98
N ILE A 36 5.28 2.47 9.33
CA ILE A 36 5.19 3.93 9.21
C ILE A 36 5.00 4.33 7.74
N LEU A 37 5.78 3.75 6.82
CA LEU A 37 5.62 4.02 5.38
C LEU A 37 4.25 3.59 4.86
N SER A 38 3.74 2.44 5.30
CA SER A 38 2.40 1.96 4.96
C SER A 38 1.31 2.92 5.46
N LEU A 39 1.49 3.52 6.65
CA LEU A 39 0.57 4.51 7.20
C LEU A 39 0.58 5.79 6.37
N ILE A 40 1.76 6.30 6.02
CA ILE A 40 1.93 7.48 5.16
C ILE A 40 1.26 7.25 3.80
N ALA A 41 1.51 6.11 3.16
CA ALA A 41 0.88 5.73 1.90
C ALA A 41 -0.65 5.72 2.02
N SER A 42 -1.19 5.15 3.10
CA SER A 42 -2.63 5.09 3.33
C SER A 42 -3.26 6.48 3.51
N GLN A 43 -2.58 7.38 4.22
CA GLN A 43 -3.02 8.77 4.41
C GLN A 43 -3.05 9.52 3.07
N GLN A 44 -1.99 9.42 2.27
CA GLN A 44 -1.96 10.06 0.95
C GLN A 44 -3.03 9.48 0.01
N ALA A 45 -3.25 8.17 0.03
CA ALA A 45 -4.31 7.54 -0.74
C ALA A 45 -5.71 8.07 -0.34
N GLN A 46 -5.94 8.25 0.96
CA GLN A 46 -7.18 8.83 1.47
C GLN A 46 -7.39 10.27 0.96
N GLU A 47 -6.36 11.11 1.02
CA GLU A 47 -6.42 12.49 0.52
C GLU A 47 -6.73 12.54 -0.98
N LEU A 48 -6.09 11.69 -1.78
CA LEU A 48 -6.35 11.58 -3.22
C LEU A 48 -7.80 11.17 -3.52
N ILE A 49 -8.33 10.20 -2.78
CA ILE A 49 -9.73 9.77 -2.95
C ILE A 49 -10.70 10.91 -2.60
N LEU A 50 -10.44 11.63 -1.51
CA LEU A 50 -11.26 12.77 -1.10
C LEU A 50 -11.23 13.90 -2.13
N GLN A 51 -10.06 14.22 -2.68
CA GLN A 51 -9.92 15.21 -3.74
C GLN A 51 -10.73 14.83 -4.98
N ARG A 52 -10.58 13.59 -5.48
CA ARG A 52 -11.36 13.07 -6.63
C ARG A 52 -12.87 13.11 -6.37
N ALA A 53 -13.30 12.81 -5.14
CA ALA A 53 -14.72 12.88 -4.76
C ALA A 53 -15.26 14.33 -4.72
N MET A 54 -14.43 15.32 -4.37
CA MET A 54 -14.83 16.72 -4.39
C MET A 54 -14.90 17.28 -5.83
N GLU A 55 -13.91 16.98 -6.67
CA GLU A 55 -13.85 17.39 -8.07
C GLU A 55 -15.04 16.82 -8.87
N SER A 56 -15.34 15.53 -8.69
CA SER A 56 -16.49 14.89 -9.34
C SER A 56 -17.83 15.52 -8.94
N LYS A 57 -18.00 15.94 -7.68
CA LYS A 57 -19.20 16.67 -7.23
C LYS A 57 -19.31 18.07 -7.85
N GLN A 58 -18.20 18.79 -7.97
CA GLN A 58 -18.19 20.11 -8.62
C GLN A 58 -18.55 20.00 -10.10
N ASN A 59 -17.97 19.03 -10.83
CA ASN A 59 -18.28 18.80 -12.24
C ASN A 59 -19.74 18.38 -12.45
N GLN A 60 -20.31 17.57 -11.55
CA GLN A 60 -21.73 17.21 -11.61
C GLN A 60 -22.66 18.41 -11.36
N ASN A 61 -22.28 19.34 -10.49
CA ASN A 61 -23.08 20.54 -10.22
C ASN A 61 -23.01 21.53 -11.39
N GLN A 62 -21.84 21.71 -12.01
CA GLN A 62 -21.69 22.57 -13.21
C GLN A 62 -22.48 22.03 -14.41
N ASN A 63 -22.48 20.71 -14.64
CA ASN A 63 -23.28 20.11 -15.71
C ASN A 63 -24.79 20.27 -15.47
N LYS A 64 -25.26 20.16 -14.22
CA LYS A 64 -26.67 20.40 -13.86
C LYS A 64 -27.10 21.85 -14.07
N GLU A 65 -26.22 22.82 -13.82
CA GLU A 65 -26.50 24.24 -14.07
C GLU A 65 -26.56 24.58 -15.56
N GLN A 66 -25.68 23.97 -16.38
CA GLN A 66 -25.72 24.11 -17.84
C GLN A 66 -27.00 23.49 -18.45
N ASP A 67 -27.42 22.31 -17.96
CA ASP A 67 -28.67 21.68 -18.41
C ASP A 67 -29.93 22.47 -18.01
N GLN A 68 -29.90 23.18 -16.88
CA GLN A 68 -31.00 24.08 -16.47
C GLN A 68 -31.05 25.38 -17.30
N GLN A 69 -29.90 25.93 -17.71
CA GLN A 69 -29.87 27.10 -18.59
C GLN A 69 -30.30 26.77 -20.03
N GLN A 70 -29.91 25.60 -20.58
CA GLN A 70 -30.39 25.16 -21.89
C GLN A 70 -31.90 24.87 -21.91
N ASN A 71 -32.46 24.33 -20.83
CA ASN A 71 -33.91 24.09 -20.73
C ASN A 71 -34.73 25.38 -20.54
N LYS A 72 -34.17 26.44 -19.93
CA LYS A 72 -34.81 27.78 -19.91
C LYS A 72 -34.81 28.44 -21.29
N HIS A 73 -33.73 28.30 -22.08
CA HIS A 73 -33.71 28.80 -23.46
C HIS A 73 -34.64 28.04 -24.42
N LYS A 74 -34.84 26.72 -24.23
CA LYS A 74 -35.82 25.95 -25.02
C LYS A 74 -37.29 26.27 -24.70
N LYS A 75 -37.62 26.72 -23.48
CA LYS A 75 -39.00 27.09 -23.11
C LYS A 75 -39.46 28.46 -23.61
N HIS A 76 -38.55 29.38 -23.94
CA HIS A 76 -38.93 30.69 -24.49
C HIS A 76 -38.99 30.78 -26.02
N HIS A 77 -38.51 29.77 -26.76
CA HIS A 77 -38.46 29.84 -28.23
C HIS A 77 -39.55 29.08 -29.00
N LYS A 78 -40.61 28.60 -28.34
CA LYS A 78 -41.75 27.96 -29.03
C LYS A 78 -42.77 28.99 -29.55
N ARG A 79 -42.31 30.00 -30.30
CA ARG A 79 -43.14 30.87 -31.17
C ARG A 79 -42.26 31.72 -32.10
N ARG A 80 -41.76 31.13 -33.19
CA ARG A 80 -41.64 31.74 -34.54
C ARG A 80 -40.85 30.82 -35.48
N ASN A 81 -41.47 30.48 -36.60
CA ASN A 81 -40.80 30.00 -37.81
C ASN A 81 -39.94 31.13 -38.40
N SER A 82 -38.69 30.86 -38.75
CA SER A 82 -38.16 31.03 -40.11
C SER A 82 -36.69 30.60 -40.21
N ASN A 83 -36.30 30.20 -41.41
CA ASN A 83 -34.97 29.77 -41.86
C ASN A 83 -33.80 30.62 -41.31
N HIS A 84 -32.79 29.97 -40.72
CA HIS A 84 -31.38 30.29 -40.97
C HIS A 84 -30.44 29.15 -40.51
N LYS A 85 -29.79 28.53 -41.49
CA LYS A 85 -28.55 27.74 -41.33
C LYS A 85 -27.39 28.73 -41.21
N LYS A 86 -26.63 28.69 -40.12
CA LYS A 86 -25.15 28.73 -40.04
C LYS A 86 -24.68 29.18 -38.65
N GLN A 87 -23.59 28.54 -38.22
CA GLN A 87 -22.63 28.98 -37.19
C GLN A 87 -23.08 28.94 -35.72
N GLN A 88 -22.64 27.90 -35.01
CA GLN A 88 -21.87 28.02 -33.76
C GLN A 88 -21.36 26.62 -33.35
N ASN A 89 -20.30 26.18 -34.02
CA ASN A 89 -19.24 25.39 -33.37
C ASN A 89 -18.14 26.39 -33.01
N GLN A 90 -17.39 26.08 -31.95
CA GLN A 90 -16.31 26.88 -31.32
C GLN A 90 -16.78 27.76 -30.17
N SER A 91 -16.72 27.18 -28.96
CA SER A 91 -16.13 27.78 -27.76
C SER A 91 -16.32 26.79 -26.60
N ASN A 92 -15.29 25.97 -26.33
CA ASN A 92 -14.84 25.52 -25.00
C ASN A 92 -13.81 24.38 -25.15
N GLU A 93 -12.82 24.57 -26.01
CA GLU A 93 -11.51 23.92 -25.90
C GLU A 93 -10.51 25.02 -25.55
N GLN A 94 -10.54 25.50 -24.31
CA GLN A 94 -9.51 26.38 -23.78
C GLN A 94 -9.51 26.26 -22.26
N ASN A 95 -8.83 25.23 -21.77
CA ASN A 95 -8.18 25.19 -20.46
C ASN A 95 -7.12 24.07 -20.40
N GLN A 96 -6.41 23.84 -21.49
CA GLN A 96 -5.14 23.13 -21.48
C GLN A 96 -4.04 24.13 -21.84
N SER A 97 -3.26 24.51 -20.83
CA SER A 97 -1.86 24.95 -20.88
C SER A 97 -1.64 26.08 -19.87
N ASN A 98 -1.44 25.71 -18.61
CA ASN A 98 -0.69 26.58 -17.71
C ASN A 98 0.24 25.72 -16.84
N GLY A 99 1.53 25.80 -17.15
CA GLY A 99 2.62 25.57 -16.21
C GLY A 99 3.05 24.13 -15.96
N ARG A 100 3.75 23.50 -16.91
CA ARG A 100 4.75 22.48 -16.60
C ARG A 100 6.14 23.00 -16.97
N ASN A 101 6.68 23.80 -16.06
CA ASN A 101 8.10 24.10 -15.96
C ASN A 101 8.41 24.26 -14.48
N GLN A 102 8.39 23.14 -13.76
CA GLN A 102 9.16 22.95 -12.55
C GLN A 102 9.99 21.70 -12.80
N ASN A 103 11.24 21.70 -12.35
CA ASN A 103 12.00 20.47 -12.19
C ASN A 103 11.23 19.61 -11.18
N ASP A 104 10.21 18.90 -11.65
CA ASP A 104 9.30 18.13 -10.82
C ASP A 104 10.11 16.94 -10.32
N VAL A 105 10.63 17.07 -9.09
CA VAL A 105 10.94 15.89 -8.28
C VAL A 105 9.62 15.15 -8.17
N GLN A 106 9.44 14.14 -9.01
CA GLN A 106 8.25 13.32 -9.01
C GLN A 106 8.22 12.59 -7.67
N HIS A 107 7.37 13.08 -6.76
CA HIS A 107 7.15 12.43 -5.49
C HIS A 107 6.51 11.06 -5.73
N PRO A 108 6.95 10.01 -5.01
CA PRO A 108 6.40 8.68 -5.20
C PRO A 108 4.90 8.69 -4.89
N THR A 109 4.14 7.99 -5.72
CA THR A 109 2.71 7.75 -5.54
C THR A 109 2.46 6.95 -4.26
N PRO A 110 1.25 7.01 -3.69
CA PRO A 110 0.90 6.20 -2.53
C PRO A 110 1.12 4.70 -2.76
N SER A 111 0.84 4.21 -3.98
CA SER A 111 1.04 2.81 -4.35
C SER A 111 2.52 2.43 -4.43
N GLU A 112 3.39 3.33 -4.91
CA GLU A 112 4.85 3.11 -4.89
C GLU A 112 5.39 3.06 -3.45
N ILE A 113 4.95 3.97 -2.57
CA ILE A 113 5.33 3.96 -1.14
C ILE A 113 4.82 2.68 -0.47
N ALA A 114 3.57 2.28 -0.70
CA ALA A 114 2.98 1.06 -0.16
C ALA A 114 3.71 -0.20 -0.65
N THR A 115 4.15 -0.21 -1.91
CA THR A 115 4.94 -1.30 -2.49
C THR A 115 6.30 -1.39 -1.82
N PHE A 116 7.02 -0.27 -1.71
CA PHE A 116 8.30 -0.25 -1.01
C PHE A 116 8.18 -0.70 0.45
N ALA A 117 7.15 -0.22 1.16
CA ALA A 117 6.84 -0.68 2.51
C ALA A 117 6.58 -2.18 2.57
N SER A 118 5.80 -2.72 1.63
CA SER A 118 5.47 -4.15 1.58
C SER A 118 6.71 -5.02 1.27
N CYS A 119 7.62 -4.54 0.41
CA CYS A 119 8.91 -5.19 0.18
C CYS A 119 9.77 -5.26 1.46
N LEU A 120 9.81 -4.18 2.25
CA LEU A 120 10.47 -4.19 3.55
C LEU A 120 9.80 -5.19 4.51
N GLY A 121 8.47 -5.30 4.50
CA GLY A 121 7.73 -6.29 5.28
C GLY A 121 8.05 -7.74 4.89
N VAL A 122 8.27 -8.01 3.60
CA VAL A 122 8.75 -9.32 3.12
C VAL A 122 10.18 -9.59 3.62
N PHE A 123 11.04 -8.58 3.57
CA PHE A 123 12.41 -8.73 4.06
C PHE A 123 12.45 -9.04 5.57
N THR A 124 11.66 -8.34 6.39
CA THR A 124 11.62 -8.56 7.84
C THR A 124 11.02 -9.90 8.20
N ILE A 125 9.92 -10.32 7.56
CA ILE A 125 9.31 -11.62 7.87
C ILE A 125 10.21 -12.79 7.51
N LEU A 126 11.00 -12.67 6.43
CA LEU A 126 12.00 -13.70 6.07
C LEU A 126 13.12 -13.80 7.11
N ILE A 127 13.52 -12.68 7.72
CA ILE A 127 14.46 -12.69 8.86
C ILE A 127 13.86 -13.43 10.05
N TYR A 128 12.62 -13.12 10.44
CA TYR A 128 11.97 -13.82 11.56
C TYR A 128 11.80 -15.32 11.29
N VAL A 129 11.41 -15.69 10.07
CA VAL A 129 11.34 -17.11 9.66
C VAL A 129 12.70 -17.78 9.83
N ARG A 130 13.78 -17.17 9.32
CA ARG A 130 15.13 -17.71 9.45
C ARG A 130 15.52 -17.91 10.91
N ILE A 131 15.27 -16.92 11.77
CA ILE A 131 15.57 -17.00 13.21
C ILE A 131 14.80 -18.14 13.87
N SER A 132 13.52 -18.28 13.54
CA SER A 132 12.68 -19.36 14.09
C SER A 132 13.19 -20.76 13.70
N PHE A 133 13.65 -20.94 12.46
CA PHE A 133 14.26 -22.20 12.03
C PHE A 133 15.59 -22.46 12.74
N ILE A 134 16.45 -21.45 12.93
CA ILE A 134 17.70 -21.63 13.67
C ILE A 134 17.41 -22.08 15.11
N ARG A 135 16.48 -21.41 15.79
CA ARG A 135 16.07 -21.80 17.15
C ARG A 135 15.52 -23.22 17.20
N LEU A 136 14.66 -23.58 16.24
CA LEU A 136 14.05 -24.91 16.15
C LEU A 136 15.10 -26.03 15.93
N ILE A 137 16.11 -25.77 15.11
CA ILE A 137 17.20 -26.72 14.87
C ILE A 137 18.07 -26.86 16.12
N GLU A 138 18.43 -25.74 16.76
CA GLU A 138 19.28 -25.78 17.96
C GLU A 138 18.60 -26.52 19.10
N ILE A 139 17.34 -26.20 19.40
CA ILE A 139 16.60 -26.90 20.47
C ILE A 139 16.43 -28.39 20.15
N TYR A 140 16.23 -28.76 18.88
CA TYR A 140 16.20 -30.17 18.47
C TYR A 140 17.54 -30.87 18.76
N ASN A 141 18.67 -30.27 18.39
CA ASN A 141 20.01 -30.81 18.65
C ASN A 141 20.29 -30.92 20.15
N ASN A 142 19.87 -29.93 20.94
CA ASN A 142 20.04 -29.92 22.39
C ASN A 142 19.21 -31.00 23.08
N ILE A 143 17.99 -31.28 22.59
CA ILE A 143 17.17 -32.39 23.09
C ILE A 143 17.83 -33.73 22.73
N GLN A 144 18.31 -33.91 21.49
CA GLN A 144 18.95 -35.17 21.05
C GLN A 144 20.26 -35.46 21.81
N SER A 145 21.02 -34.42 22.14
CA SER A 145 22.27 -34.55 22.91
C SER A 145 22.06 -34.64 24.42
N GLY A 146 20.82 -34.46 24.91
CA GLY A 146 20.50 -34.50 26.33
C GLY A 146 20.96 -33.27 27.11
N THR A 147 21.27 -32.16 26.44
CA THR A 147 21.72 -30.92 27.07
C THR A 147 20.56 -30.07 27.59
N THR A 148 19.34 -30.27 27.09
CA THR A 148 18.13 -29.59 27.58
C THR A 148 16.93 -30.53 27.68
N ASN A 149 16.00 -30.19 28.59
CA ASN A 149 14.70 -30.84 28.75
C ASN A 149 13.54 -30.01 28.16
N PHE A 150 13.84 -28.99 27.36
CA PHE A 150 12.81 -28.18 26.71
C PHE A 150 11.97 -29.01 25.74
N THR A 151 10.77 -28.50 25.42
CA THR A 151 9.87 -29.12 24.45
C THR A 151 9.99 -28.45 23.09
N LEU A 152 9.84 -29.23 22.03
CA LEU A 152 9.92 -28.73 20.65
C LEU A 152 8.69 -27.91 20.24
N LEU A 153 7.53 -28.22 20.83
CA LEU A 153 6.23 -27.76 20.36
C LEU A 153 6.10 -26.22 20.25
N PRO A 154 6.53 -25.41 21.24
CA PRO A 154 6.44 -23.94 21.13
C PRO A 154 7.22 -23.40 19.93
N ASN A 155 8.44 -23.91 19.70
CA ASN A 155 9.28 -23.49 18.58
C ASN A 155 8.72 -23.96 17.23
N VAL A 156 8.12 -25.16 17.17
CA VAL A 156 7.41 -25.63 15.97
C VAL A 156 6.23 -24.72 15.62
N LEU A 157 5.37 -24.42 16.60
CA LEU A 157 4.20 -23.56 16.39
C LEU A 157 4.61 -22.14 15.96
N GLY A 158 5.65 -21.57 16.59
CA GLY A 158 6.21 -20.28 16.19
C GLY A 158 6.75 -20.29 14.76
N THR A 159 7.53 -21.31 14.40
CA THR A 159 8.10 -21.44 13.05
C THR A 159 7.02 -21.60 11.98
N VAL A 160 5.99 -22.41 12.25
CA VAL A 160 4.85 -22.60 11.34
C VAL A 160 4.05 -21.31 11.20
N GLY A 161 3.77 -20.61 12.31
CA GLY A 161 3.08 -19.33 12.31
C GLY A 161 3.80 -18.28 11.44
N LEU A 162 5.11 -18.11 11.67
CA LEU A 162 5.94 -17.18 10.88
C LEU A 162 6.01 -17.57 9.40
N SER A 163 6.01 -18.86 9.08
CA SER A 163 5.97 -19.35 7.69
C SER A 163 4.67 -18.95 6.98
N TYR A 164 3.52 -19.07 7.66
CA TYR A 164 2.25 -18.57 7.12
C TYR A 164 2.24 -17.04 6.98
N SER A 165 2.75 -16.31 7.97
CA SER A 165 2.90 -14.86 7.88
C SER A 165 3.80 -14.44 6.71
N ALA A 166 4.84 -15.21 6.38
CA ALA A 166 5.69 -14.95 5.21
C ALA A 166 4.92 -15.11 3.90
N ILE A 167 4.12 -16.17 3.75
CA ILE A 167 3.24 -16.36 2.58
C ILE A 167 2.28 -15.18 2.45
N GLY A 168 1.63 -14.77 3.54
CA GLY A 168 0.71 -13.63 3.54
C GLY A 168 1.37 -12.32 3.12
N ASN A 169 2.57 -12.04 3.62
CA ASN A 169 3.33 -10.85 3.24
C ASN A 169 3.76 -10.88 1.76
N ILE A 170 4.20 -12.02 1.24
CA ILE A 170 4.54 -12.17 -0.19
C ILE A 170 3.31 -11.87 -1.06
N LEU A 171 2.15 -12.45 -0.74
CA LEU A 171 0.92 -12.22 -1.48
C LEU A 171 0.49 -10.75 -1.43
N LYS A 172 0.58 -10.11 -0.27
CA LYS A 172 0.31 -8.68 -0.11
C LYS A 172 1.22 -7.83 -0.99
N THR A 173 2.52 -8.13 -1.00
CA THR A 173 3.51 -7.42 -1.82
C THR A 173 3.26 -7.59 -3.31
N ILE A 174 2.90 -8.79 -3.77
CA ILE A 174 2.49 -9.01 -5.17
C ILE A 174 1.29 -8.14 -5.52
N GLY A 175 0.29 -8.04 -4.63
CA GLY A 175 -0.85 -7.16 -4.83
C GLY A 175 -0.48 -5.68 -4.92
N ALA A 176 0.44 -5.21 -4.07
CA ALA A 176 0.93 -3.83 -4.09
C ALA A 176 1.68 -3.51 -5.41
N ILE A 177 2.56 -4.41 -5.86
CA ILE A 177 3.28 -4.27 -7.14
C ILE A 177 2.29 -4.15 -8.30
N LYS A 178 1.32 -5.07 -8.39
CA LYS A 178 0.29 -5.02 -9.43
C LYS A 178 -0.50 -3.72 -9.42
N ARG A 179 -0.71 -3.12 -8.24
CA ARG A 179 -1.40 -1.83 -8.14
C ARG A 179 -0.59 -0.68 -8.71
N VAL A 180 0.73 -0.70 -8.54
CA VAL A 180 1.63 0.27 -9.19
C VAL A 180 1.58 0.12 -10.71
N ASP A 181 1.60 -1.12 -11.21
CA ASP A 181 1.49 -1.39 -12.65
C ASP A 181 0.16 -0.84 -13.23
N GLU A 182 -0.97 -1.12 -12.56
CA GLU A 182 -2.29 -0.57 -12.93
C GLU A 182 -2.30 0.97 -12.96
N GLU A 183 -1.63 1.63 -12.02
CA GLU A 183 -1.54 3.10 -12.02
C GLU A 183 -0.68 3.63 -13.15
N GLY A 184 0.39 2.93 -13.51
CA GLY A 184 1.24 3.28 -14.66
C GLY A 184 0.50 3.22 -15.99
N GLU A 185 -0.42 2.26 -16.17
CA GLU A 185 -1.21 2.12 -17.39
C GLU A 185 -2.27 3.22 -17.58
N ILE A 186 -2.82 3.76 -16.49
CA ILE A 186 -3.86 4.81 -16.53
C ILE A 186 -3.30 6.16 -17.01
N ILE A 187 -2.00 6.42 -16.85
CA ILE A 187 -1.37 7.72 -17.15
C ILE A 187 -1.01 7.86 -18.65
N ILE A 188 -1.12 6.79 -19.46
CA ILE A 188 -0.65 6.77 -20.87
C ILE A 188 -1.75 7.13 -21.91
N PHE A 189 -2.97 7.55 -21.51
CA PHE A 189 -4.04 7.89 -22.46
C PHE A 189 -4.43 9.37 -22.50
#